data_AF-A0A7W1E9T9-F1
#
_entry.id   AF-A0A7W1E9T9-F1
#
_cell.length_a   1.000
_cell.length_b   1.000
_cell.length_c   1.000
_cell.angle_alpha   90.00
_cell.angle_beta   90.00
_cell.angle_gamma   90.00
#
_symmetry.space_group_name_H-M   'P 1'
#
loop_
_entity.id
_entity.type
_entity.pdbx_description
1 polymer ?
#
loop_
_entity_poly.entity_id
_entity_poly.type
_entity_poly.pdbx_seq_one_letter_code
_entity_poly.pdbx_strand_id
1 'polypeptide(L)'
;MVLDWVGRHTGRAPAALAARVAALAQSVSADGSIDGILATAGAAALERVATQAGDRSVALDLLAADALITLALLARAQHAPDQLGDFARTLLPVRGAGR
;
A
#
# COMPACT_ATOMS: atom_id res chain seq x y z
N MET A 1 -7.16 2.09 -14.69
CA MET A 1 -8.09 1.84 -13.55
C MET A 1 -7.42 2.10 -12.19
N VAL A 2 -6.47 1.27 -11.72
CA VAL A 2 -5.77 1.54 -10.43
C VAL A 2 -4.88 2.78 -10.48
N LEU A 3 -4.14 3.00 -11.57
CA LEU A 3 -3.28 4.18 -11.74
C LEU A 3 -4.07 5.50 -11.77
N ASP A 4 -5.18 5.52 -12.49
CA ASP A 4 -6.05 6.70 -12.55
C ASP A 4 -6.63 7.01 -11.17
N TRP A 5 -7.00 5.97 -10.42
CA TRP A 5 -7.47 6.11 -9.04
C TRP A 5 -6.36 6.65 -8.14
N VAL A 6 -5.15 6.08 -8.19
CA VAL A 6 -3.98 6.56 -7.44
C VAL A 6 -3.66 8.01 -7.78
N GLY A 7 -3.67 8.38 -9.06
CA GLY A 7 -3.39 9.75 -9.50
C GLY A 7 -4.38 10.76 -8.90
N ARG A 8 -5.68 10.43 -8.88
CA ARG A 8 -6.71 11.28 -8.25
C ARG A 8 -6.51 11.44 -6.74
N HIS A 9 -6.01 10.40 -6.05
CA HIS A 9 -5.87 10.39 -4.59
C HIS A 9 -4.48 10.81 -4.10
N THR A 10 -3.51 11.00 -5.00
CA THR A 10 -2.14 11.44 -4.67
C THR A 10 -1.76 12.78 -5.29
N GLY A 11 -2.69 13.48 -5.95
CA GLY A 11 -2.41 14.74 -6.67
C GLY A 11 -1.86 15.91 -5.82
N ARG A 12 -1.92 15.81 -4.49
CA ARG A 12 -1.33 16.79 -3.55
C ARG A 12 -0.06 16.30 -2.85
N ALA A 13 0.36 15.06 -3.12
CA ALA A 13 1.56 14.48 -2.54
C ALA A 13 2.82 15.02 -3.24
N PRO A 14 3.98 15.03 -2.56
CA PRO A 14 5.26 15.32 -3.21
C PRO A 14 5.48 14.42 -4.43
N ALA A 15 5.99 14.98 -5.54
CA ALA A 15 6.09 14.29 -6.82
C ALA A 15 6.88 12.96 -6.74
N ALA A 16 7.96 12.93 -5.96
CA ALA A 16 8.76 11.72 -5.77
C ALA A 16 7.97 10.59 -5.09
N LEU A 17 7.15 10.93 -4.08
CA LEU A 17 6.30 9.95 -3.39
C LEU A 17 5.17 9.46 -4.30
N ALA A 18 4.48 10.39 -4.99
CA ALA A 18 3.41 10.04 -5.92
C ALA A 18 3.90 9.11 -7.04
N ALA A 19 5.06 9.43 -7.63
CA ALA A 19 5.68 8.60 -8.65
C ALA A 19 6.05 7.20 -8.10
N ARG A 20 6.60 7.14 -6.86
CA ARG A 20 6.96 5.86 -6.25
C ARG A 20 5.74 5.00 -5.96
N VAL A 21 4.68 5.56 -5.39
CA VAL A 21 3.41 4.87 -5.14
C VAL A 21 2.83 4.32 -6.44
N ALA A 22 2.81 5.12 -7.51
CA ALA A 22 2.31 4.67 -8.81
C ALA A 22 3.16 3.54 -9.41
N ALA A 23 4.49 3.60 -9.29
CA ALA A 23 5.38 2.55 -9.77
C ALA A 23 5.16 1.23 -9.00
N LEU A 24 4.98 1.31 -7.68
CA LEU A 24 4.72 0.14 -6.84
C LEU A 24 3.33 -0.47 -7.11
N ALA A 25 2.31 0.36 -7.26
CA ALA A 25 0.96 -0.11 -7.63
C ALA A 25 0.94 -0.81 -8.99
N GLN A 26 1.78 -0.38 -9.95
CA GLN A 26 1.94 -1.04 -11.25
C GLN A 26 2.69 -2.37 -11.17
N SER A 27 3.60 -2.51 -10.20
CA SER A 27 4.41 -3.73 -10.06
C SER A 27 3.59 -4.96 -9.64
N VAL A 28 2.38 -4.74 -9.13
CA VAL A 28 1.44 -5.81 -8.79
C VAL A 28 0.47 -5.99 -9.94
N SER A 29 0.67 -7.08 -10.68
CA SER A 29 -0.33 -7.57 -11.64
C SER A 29 -1.29 -8.49 -10.90
N ALA A 30 -2.46 -7.99 -10.53
CA ALA A 30 -3.52 -8.78 -9.92
C ALA A 30 -4.86 -8.48 -10.57
N ASP A 31 -5.58 -9.54 -10.94
CA ASP A 31 -7.03 -9.46 -11.16
C ASP A 31 -7.67 -9.26 -9.78
N GLY A 32 -8.18 -8.07 -9.51
CA GLY A 32 -8.68 -7.75 -8.18
C GLY A 32 -9.21 -6.34 -8.02
N SER A 33 -9.79 -6.08 -6.85
CA SER A 33 -10.28 -4.76 -6.46
C SER A 33 -9.12 -3.78 -6.20
N ILE A 34 -9.37 -2.48 -6.35
CA ILE A 34 -8.36 -1.42 -6.18
C ILE A 34 -7.69 -1.51 -4.81
N ASP A 35 -8.46 -1.71 -3.74
CA ASP A 35 -7.96 -1.86 -2.38
C ASP A 35 -7.08 -3.11 -2.21
N GLY A 36 -7.41 -4.22 -2.87
CA GLY A 36 -6.59 -5.43 -2.88
C GLY A 36 -5.23 -5.21 -3.55
N ILE A 37 -5.23 -4.59 -4.74
CA ILE A 37 -3.99 -4.27 -5.47
C ILE A 37 -3.08 -3.38 -4.62
N LEU A 38 -3.64 -2.33 -4.01
CA LEU A 38 -2.89 -1.39 -3.19
C LEU A 38 -2.35 -2.04 -1.90
N ALA A 39 -3.15 -2.88 -1.25
CA ALA A 39 -2.72 -3.64 -0.08
C ALA A 39 -1.55 -4.58 -0.41
N THR A 40 -1.64 -5.34 -1.49
CA THR A 40 -0.56 -6.22 -1.94
C THR A 40 0.71 -5.44 -2.29
N ALA A 41 0.58 -4.30 -2.99
CA ALA A 41 1.72 -3.47 -3.34
C ALA A 41 2.41 -2.88 -2.09
N GLY A 42 1.62 -2.42 -1.12
CA GLY A 42 2.12 -1.91 0.16
C GLY A 42 2.84 -3.00 0.98
N ALA A 43 2.24 -4.18 1.08
CA ALA A 43 2.83 -5.32 1.79
C ALA A 43 4.17 -5.76 1.16
N ALA A 44 4.21 -5.91 -0.17
CA ALA A 44 5.44 -6.26 -0.89
C ALA A 44 6.55 -5.19 -0.74
N ALA A 45 6.16 -3.91 -0.70
CA ALA A 45 7.12 -2.83 -0.45
C ALA A 45 7.66 -2.86 0.98
N LEU A 46 6.80 -3.13 1.97
CA LEU A 46 7.21 -3.25 3.38
C LEU A 46 8.17 -4.42 3.60
N GLU A 47 7.95 -5.56 2.94
CA GLU A 47 8.85 -6.72 2.97
C GLU A 47 10.24 -6.38 2.41
N ARG A 48 10.30 -5.65 1.29
CA ARG A 48 11.58 -5.18 0.74
C ARG A 48 12.30 -4.23 1.69
N VAL A 49 11.60 -3.30 2.33
CA VAL A 49 12.18 -2.41 3.33
C VAL A 49 12.73 -3.19 4.52
N ALA A 50 12.01 -4.22 4.99
CA ALA A 50 12.43 -5.06 6.11
C ALA A 50 13.73 -5.83 5.81
N THR A 51 13.92 -6.29 4.58
CA THR A 51 15.14 -7.00 4.15
C THR A 51 16.35 -6.10 3.94
N GLN A 52 16.16 -4.78 3.84
CA GLN A 52 17.20 -3.77 3.59
C GLN A 52 17.35 -2.78 4.76
N ALA A 53 16.99 -3.20 5.97
CA ALA A 53 16.97 -2.34 7.15
C ALA A 53 18.33 -1.68 7.42
N GLY A 54 18.35 -0.35 7.42
CA GLY A 54 19.53 0.47 7.73
C GLY A 54 20.06 1.31 6.57
N ASP A 55 19.59 1.09 5.33
CA ASP A 55 19.91 1.95 4.21
C ASP A 55 18.95 3.15 4.13
N ARG A 56 19.48 4.37 4.05
CA ARG A 56 18.65 5.57 3.88
C ARG A 56 17.92 5.58 2.53
N SER A 57 18.39 4.78 1.56
CA SER A 57 17.76 4.61 0.26
C SER A 57 16.33 4.02 0.34
N VAL A 58 15.98 3.30 1.41
CA VAL A 58 14.65 2.66 1.56
C VAL A 58 13.60 3.55 2.22
N ALA A 59 13.97 4.75 2.68
CA ALA A 59 13.03 5.66 3.35
C ALA A 59 11.85 6.05 2.45
N LEU A 60 12.10 6.25 1.15
CA LEU A 60 11.04 6.53 0.18
C LEU A 60 10.13 5.32 -0.03
N ASP A 61 10.68 4.10 0.00
CA ASP A 61 9.92 2.86 -0.14
C ASP A 61 9.05 2.59 1.07
N LEU A 62 9.54 2.91 2.27
CA LEU A 62 8.75 2.83 3.49
C LEU A 62 7.57 3.81 3.47
N LEU A 63 7.81 5.07 3.07
CA LEU A 63 6.75 6.06 2.92
C LEU A 63 5.74 5.66 1.84
N ALA A 64 6.20 5.08 0.73
CA ALA A 64 5.33 4.60 -0.31
C ALA A 64 4.51 3.38 0.13
N ALA A 65 5.09 2.48 0.93
CA ALA A 65 4.38 1.35 1.53
C ALA A 65 3.25 1.83 2.46
N ASP A 66 3.55 2.76 3.36
CA ASP A 66 2.57 3.39 4.26
C ASP A 66 1.42 4.06 3.48
N ALA A 67 1.76 4.83 2.44
CA ALA A 67 0.79 5.47 1.58
C ALA A 67 -0.10 4.44 0.85
N LEU A 68 0.47 3.35 0.34
CA LEU A 68 -0.28 2.28 -0.34
C LEU A 68 -1.28 1.60 0.60
N ILE A 69 -0.87 1.28 1.83
CA ILE A 69 -1.76 0.71 2.84
C ILE A 69 -2.88 1.69 3.20
N THR A 70 -2.56 2.97 3.39
CA THR A 70 -3.56 4.01 3.67
C THR A 70 -4.55 4.16 2.51
N LEU A 71 -4.06 4.15 1.27
CA LEU A 71 -4.90 4.22 0.08
C LEU A 71 -5.77 2.97 -0.11
N ALA A 72 -5.28 1.79 0.27
CA ALA A 72 -6.06 0.57 0.27
C ALA A 72 -7.25 0.67 1.24
N LEU A 73 -7.00 1.14 2.46
CA LEU A 73 -8.04 1.40 3.46
C LEU A 73 -9.06 2.44 2.97
N LEU A 74 -8.59 3.52 2.35
CA LEU A 74 -9.47 4.54 1.77
C LEU A 74 -10.35 3.95 0.66
N ALA A 75 -9.77 3.16 -0.25
CA ALA A 75 -10.52 2.50 -1.32
C ALA A 75 -11.60 1.55 -0.77
N ARG A 76 -11.29 0.76 0.27
CA ARG A 76 -12.27 -0.09 0.96
C ARG A 76 -13.36 0.73 1.64
N ALA A 77 -13.00 1.79 2.36
CA ALA A 77 -13.94 2.66 3.03
C ALA A 77 -14.94 3.33 2.07
N GLN A 78 -14.51 3.67 0.86
CA GLN A 78 -15.37 4.27 -0.18
C GLN A 78 -16.39 3.29 -0.76
N HIS A 79 -16.08 1.98 -0.84
CA HIS A 79 -16.92 0.99 -1.52
C HIS A 79 -17.70 0.08 -0.56
N ALA A 80 -17.11 -0.26 0.58
CA ALA A 80 -17.68 -1.18 1.56
C ALA A 80 -17.22 -0.81 2.98
N PRO A 81 -17.70 0.31 3.54
CA PRO A 81 -17.28 0.81 4.85
C PRO A 81 -17.53 -0.20 5.98
N ASP A 82 -18.63 -0.95 5.92
CA ASP A 82 -18.96 -1.97 6.92
C ASP A 82 -17.93 -3.12 6.97
N GLN A 83 -17.18 -3.33 5.88
CA GLN A 83 -16.15 -4.37 5.77
C GLN A 83 -14.74 -3.84 6.07
N LEU A 84 -14.58 -2.53 6.34
CA LEU A 84 -13.26 -1.91 6.54
C LEU A 84 -12.50 -2.54 7.72
N GLY A 85 -13.21 -2.85 8.81
CA GLY A 85 -12.59 -3.45 10.00
C GLY A 85 -12.00 -4.82 9.72
N ASP A 86 -12.73 -5.68 9.00
CA ASP A 86 -12.26 -7.01 8.62
C ASP A 86 -11.12 -6.92 7.61
N PHE A 87 -11.25 -6.04 6.62
CA PHE A 87 -10.18 -5.79 5.66
C PHE A 87 -8.89 -5.32 6.36
N ALA A 88 -8.96 -4.35 7.27
CA ALA A 88 -7.80 -3.86 8.00
C ALA A 88 -7.10 -4.96 8.81
N ARG A 89 -7.86 -5.90 9.40
CA ARG A 89 -7.27 -7.05 10.11
C ARG A 89 -6.45 -7.96 9.20
N THR A 90 -6.80 -8.07 7.91
CA THR A 90 -6.00 -8.86 6.95
C THR A 90 -4.66 -8.20 6.60
N LEU A 91 -4.51 -6.89 6.83
CA LEU A 91 -3.28 -6.15 6.55
C LEU A 91 -2.27 -6.24 7.69
N LEU A 92 -2.71 -6.61 8.90
CA LEU A 92 -1.82 -6.78 10.03
C LEU A 92 -1.11 -8.12 9.91
N PRO A 93 0.24 -8.15 9.94
CA PRO A 93 0.95 -9.41 10.04
C PRO A 93 0.49 -10.12 11.32
N VAL A 94 0.06 -11.37 11.21
CA VAL A 94 -0.19 -12.24 12.37
C VAL A 94 1.14 -12.34 13.10
N ARG A 95 1.31 -11.57 14.18
CA ARG A 95 2.38 -11.83 15.15
C ARG A 95 2.02 -13.13 15.86
N GLY A 96 2.36 -14.24 15.22
CA GLY A 96 2.42 -15.54 15.87
C GLY A 96 3.41 -15.45 17.02
N ALA A 97 2.95 -15.87 18.19
CA ALA A 97 3.68 -15.90 19.44
C ALA A 97 5.15 -16.31 19.25
N GLY A 98 6.08 -15.40 19.54
CA GLY A 98 7.43 -15.78 19.90
C GLY A 98 7.37 -16.61 21.17
N ARG A 99 7.45 -17.93 21.01
CA ARG A 99 7.95 -18.86 22.02
C ARG A 99 9.42 -19.09 21.76
#